data_AF-A0A8J3YTT8-F1
#
_entry.id   AF-A0A8J3YTT8-F1
#
_cell.length_a   1.000
_cell.length_b   1.000
_cell.length_c   1.000
_cell.angle_alpha   90.00
_cell.angle_beta   90.00
_cell.angle_gamma   90.00
#
_symmetry.space_group_name_H-M   'P 1'
#
loop_
_entity.id
_entity.type
_entity.pdbx_description
1 polymer ?
#
loop_
_entity_poly.entity_id
_entity_poly.type
_entity_poly.pdbx_seq_one_letter_code
_entity_poly.pdbx_strand_id
1 'polypeptide(L)'
;MPAPTPRHGKRSRPTPPQRGEKSRFAGILPNEPLVRDALALAQSWSIDIHLDGSPALGHVIQLASVLRKHVDRLPPYLIVVALLHDAARLVGDFDEFTNELEGHFGEDTMRILRELRDEHTDGRPVGPELLYAHLGTLFVSAADQILTLGTVLQKGARIRDKGGDPTTAWRDRPDLAQRMCNYERFAAVVSPYLEPRLGDLLTYTTGRAKAEAALFLPG
;
A
#
# COMPACT_ATOMS: atom_id res chain seq x y z
N MET A 1 34.44 28.55 19.97
CA MET A 1 33.84 28.56 18.61
C MET A 1 32.47 27.88 18.72
N PRO A 2 31.35 28.58 18.51
CA PRO A 2 30.04 27.95 18.55
C PRO A 2 29.77 27.20 17.23
N ALA A 3 29.19 25.99 17.34
CA ALA A 3 28.83 25.13 16.23
C ALA A 3 27.66 25.73 15.40
N PRO A 4 27.62 25.49 14.07
CA PRO A 4 26.57 26.02 13.22
C PRO A 4 25.23 25.31 13.46
N THR A 5 24.17 26.10 13.62
CA THR A 5 22.78 25.66 13.72
C THR A 5 22.28 25.13 12.37
N PRO A 6 21.59 23.99 12.30
CA PRO A 6 21.01 23.51 11.05
C PRO A 6 19.80 24.37 10.67
N ARG A 7 19.85 24.96 9.47
CA ARG A 7 18.71 25.65 8.85
C ARG A 7 17.67 24.62 8.43
N HIS A 8 16.54 24.55 9.14
CA HIS A 8 15.34 23.91 8.64
C HIS A 8 14.79 24.70 7.44
N GLY A 9 15.04 24.19 6.24
CA GLY A 9 14.38 24.67 5.03
C GLY A 9 12.87 24.42 5.12
N LYS A 10 12.08 25.48 5.03
CA LYS A 10 10.63 25.40 4.88
C LYS A 10 10.33 24.60 3.61
N ARG A 11 9.75 23.40 3.76
CA ARG A 11 9.16 22.67 2.62
C ARG A 11 7.94 23.47 2.18
N SER A 12 7.94 23.93 0.94
CA SER A 12 6.82 24.65 0.34
C SER A 12 5.56 23.76 0.32
N ARG A 13 4.40 24.35 0.63
CA ARG A 13 3.09 23.69 0.54
C ARG A 13 2.88 23.11 -0.86
N PRO A 14 2.32 21.89 -0.99
CA PRO A 14 1.87 21.38 -2.28
C PRO A 14 0.77 22.30 -2.83
N THR A 15 0.94 22.77 -4.06
CA THR A 15 -0.12 23.49 -4.79
C THR A 15 -0.95 22.45 -5.55
N PRO A 16 -2.29 22.55 -5.60
CA PRO A 16 -3.10 21.63 -6.39
C PRO A 16 -2.65 21.66 -7.86
N PRO A 17 -2.45 20.51 -8.52
CA PRO A 17 -1.95 20.48 -9.89
C PRO A 17 -2.99 21.03 -10.87
N GLN A 18 -2.52 21.80 -11.84
CA GLN A 18 -3.35 22.34 -12.91
C GLN A 18 -3.85 21.24 -13.85
N ARG A 19 -5.13 21.34 -14.20
CA ARG A 19 -5.89 20.44 -15.05
C ARG A 19 -5.34 20.48 -16.49
N GLY A 20 -4.70 19.42 -16.99
CA GLY A 20 -4.22 19.44 -18.39
C GLY A 20 -3.60 18.17 -19.00
N GLU A 21 -2.98 17.27 -18.24
CA GLU A 21 -2.40 16.06 -18.85
C GLU A 21 -3.42 14.92 -18.92
N LYS A 22 -3.62 14.35 -20.12
CA LYS A 22 -4.33 13.08 -20.29
C LYS A 22 -3.56 12.02 -19.49
N SER A 23 -4.08 11.69 -18.31
CA SER A 23 -3.47 10.79 -17.35
C SER A 23 -3.07 9.46 -18.03
N ARG A 24 -1.80 9.07 -17.92
CA ARG A 24 -1.27 7.77 -18.39
C ARG A 24 -1.99 6.57 -17.74
N PHE A 25 -2.88 6.82 -16.78
CA PHE A 25 -3.70 5.85 -16.05
C PHE A 25 -5.15 5.80 -16.55
N ALA A 26 -5.44 6.43 -17.69
CA ALA A 26 -6.76 6.34 -18.33
C ALA A 26 -7.15 4.87 -18.57
N GLY A 27 -8.29 4.44 -18.02
CA GLY A 27 -8.78 3.06 -18.07
C GLY A 27 -8.39 2.18 -16.85
N ILE A 28 -7.36 2.57 -16.10
CA ILE A 28 -6.92 1.87 -14.89
C ILE A 28 -7.73 2.30 -13.66
N LEU A 29 -8.15 3.57 -13.61
CA LEU A 29 -8.95 4.13 -12.52
C LEU A 29 -10.26 4.74 -13.06
N PRO A 30 -11.35 4.74 -12.29
CA PRO A 30 -12.58 5.43 -12.66
C PRO A 30 -12.34 6.93 -12.85
N ASN A 31 -13.08 7.54 -13.77
CA ASN A 31 -13.02 8.98 -14.03
C ASN A 31 -13.95 9.76 -13.09
N GLU A 32 -13.87 9.48 -11.80
CA GLU A 32 -14.67 10.12 -10.75
C GLU A 32 -13.87 11.30 -10.16
N PRO A 33 -14.51 12.44 -9.82
CA PRO A 33 -13.81 13.61 -9.29
C PRO A 33 -12.90 13.29 -8.08
N LEU A 34 -13.43 12.60 -7.07
CA LEU A 34 -12.67 12.24 -5.86
C LEU A 34 -11.44 11.37 -6.18
N VAL A 35 -11.57 10.40 -7.08
CA VAL A 35 -10.46 9.52 -7.48
C VAL A 35 -9.38 10.32 -8.22
N ARG A 36 -9.76 11.28 -9.07
CA ARG A 36 -8.79 12.15 -9.74
C ARG A 36 -8.05 13.04 -8.76
N ASP A 37 -8.76 13.60 -7.79
CA ASP A 37 -8.16 14.49 -6.79
C ASP A 37 -7.19 13.70 -5.91
N ALA A 38 -7.57 12.49 -5.47
CA ALA A 38 -6.70 11.58 -4.73
C ALA A 38 -5.47 11.17 -5.55
N LEU A 39 -5.64 10.86 -6.85
CA LEU A 39 -4.52 10.54 -7.74
C LEU A 39 -3.57 11.72 -7.91
N ALA A 40 -4.10 12.93 -8.16
CA ALA A 40 -3.33 14.15 -8.29
C ALA A 40 -2.51 14.43 -7.02
N LEU A 41 -3.13 14.17 -5.87
CA LEU A 41 -2.53 14.34 -4.58
C LEU A 41 -1.41 13.29 -4.35
N ALA A 42 -1.68 12.00 -4.56
CA ALA A 42 -0.68 10.93 -4.51
C ALA A 42 0.51 11.17 -5.46
N GLN A 43 0.23 11.68 -6.67
CA GLN A 43 1.25 12.09 -7.63
C GLN A 43 2.17 13.14 -7.04
N SER A 44 1.63 14.17 -6.39
CA SER A 44 2.41 15.32 -5.93
C SER A 44 3.45 15.00 -4.86
N TRP A 45 3.25 13.95 -4.05
CA TRP A 45 4.23 13.54 -3.03
C TRP A 45 5.00 12.28 -3.42
N SER A 46 4.53 11.51 -4.39
CA SER A 46 5.28 10.37 -4.94
C SER A 46 6.38 10.78 -5.91
N ILE A 47 6.55 12.08 -6.20
CA ILE A 47 7.60 12.60 -7.08
C ILE A 47 8.96 12.16 -6.54
N ASP A 48 9.70 11.42 -7.36
CA ASP A 48 11.03 10.86 -7.08
C ASP A 48 11.12 9.84 -5.92
N ILE A 49 9.99 9.46 -5.32
CA ILE A 49 9.96 8.45 -4.25
C ILE A 49 9.87 7.06 -4.86
N HIS A 50 10.74 6.17 -4.37
CA HIS A 50 10.71 4.75 -4.69
C HIS A 50 10.36 3.94 -3.45
N LEU A 51 9.37 3.05 -3.58
CA LEU A 51 9.01 2.04 -2.60
C LEU A 51 9.36 0.68 -3.19
N ASP A 52 10.13 -0.10 -2.44
CA ASP A 52 10.50 -1.47 -2.82
C ASP A 52 11.18 -1.57 -4.20
N GLY A 53 11.98 -0.56 -4.56
CA GLY A 53 12.69 -0.49 -5.84
C GLY A 53 11.82 -0.09 -7.04
N SER A 54 10.57 0.30 -6.79
CA SER A 54 9.62 0.77 -7.81
C SER A 54 9.12 2.18 -7.47
N PRO A 55 8.71 3.00 -8.45
CA PRO A 55 8.11 4.30 -8.16
C PRO A 55 6.89 4.17 -7.25
N ALA A 56 6.80 4.96 -6.18
CA ALA A 56 5.73 4.91 -5.17
C ALA A 56 4.34 5.06 -5.79
N LEU A 57 4.22 5.97 -6.78
CA LEU A 57 2.98 6.16 -7.53
C LEU A 57 2.52 4.88 -8.26
N GLY A 58 3.47 4.08 -8.75
CA GLY A 58 3.17 2.82 -9.42
C GLY A 58 2.53 1.81 -8.46
N HIS A 59 3.03 1.74 -7.21
CA HIS A 59 2.50 0.87 -6.16
C HIS A 59 1.03 1.19 -5.84
N VAL A 60 0.72 2.45 -5.50
CA VAL A 60 -0.65 2.83 -5.10
C VAL A 60 -1.67 2.66 -6.25
N ILE A 61 -1.24 2.82 -7.51
CA ILE A 61 -2.09 2.58 -8.68
C ILE A 61 -2.31 1.09 -8.93
N GLN A 62 -1.27 0.26 -8.74
CA GLN A 62 -1.43 -1.19 -8.79
C GLN A 62 -2.36 -1.67 -7.68
N LEU A 63 -2.27 -1.09 -6.48
CA LEU A 63 -3.13 -1.41 -5.34
C LEU A 63 -4.60 -1.19 -5.67
N ALA A 64 -4.93 0.03 -6.15
CA ALA A 64 -6.27 0.34 -6.62
C ALA A 64 -6.72 -0.60 -7.77
N SER A 65 -5.80 -1.04 -8.64
CA SER A 65 -6.11 -1.98 -9.72
C SER A 65 -6.43 -3.39 -9.20
N VAL A 66 -5.72 -3.88 -8.18
CA VAL A 66 -6.01 -5.16 -7.53
C VAL A 66 -7.41 -5.14 -6.93
N LEU A 67 -7.74 -4.08 -6.18
CA LEU A 67 -9.09 -3.94 -5.61
C LEU A 67 -10.16 -3.93 -6.70
N ARG A 68 -10.00 -3.12 -7.75
CA ARG A 68 -10.99 -3.05 -8.84
C ARG A 68 -11.20 -4.37 -9.57
N LYS A 69 -10.16 -5.20 -9.65
CA LYS A 69 -10.22 -6.48 -10.36
C LYS A 69 -10.89 -7.57 -9.53
N HIS A 70 -10.82 -7.49 -8.21
CA HIS A 70 -11.20 -8.56 -7.29
C HIS A 70 -12.39 -8.22 -6.38
N VAL A 71 -12.84 -6.96 -6.35
CA VAL A 71 -13.96 -6.49 -5.53
C VAL A 71 -15.09 -6.03 -6.44
N ASP A 72 -16.23 -6.72 -6.35
CA ASP A 72 -17.42 -6.34 -7.10
C ASP A 72 -17.97 -5.02 -6.55
N ARG A 73 -18.30 -4.10 -7.47
CA ARG A 73 -18.86 -2.77 -7.13
C ARG A 73 -18.01 -2.00 -6.10
N LEU A 74 -16.69 -2.04 -6.25
CA LEU A 74 -15.74 -1.30 -5.39
C LEU A 74 -16.15 0.18 -5.26
N PRO A 75 -16.48 0.66 -4.05
CA PRO A 75 -16.90 2.05 -3.86
C PRO A 75 -15.73 3.02 -4.11
N PRO A 76 -16.00 4.22 -4.64
CA PRO A 76 -14.96 5.21 -4.97
C PRO A 76 -14.05 5.58 -3.80
N TYR A 77 -14.58 5.65 -2.58
CA TYR A 77 -13.80 6.01 -1.41
C TYR A 77 -12.69 4.99 -1.10
N LEU A 78 -12.88 3.69 -1.39
CA LEU A 78 -11.82 2.69 -1.22
C LEU A 78 -10.71 2.83 -2.27
N ILE A 79 -11.04 3.34 -3.47
CA ILE A 79 -10.02 3.70 -4.46
C ILE A 79 -9.23 4.91 -3.97
N VAL A 80 -9.89 5.89 -3.36
CA VAL A 80 -9.22 7.04 -2.73
C VAL A 80 -8.30 6.57 -1.61
N VAL A 81 -8.79 5.72 -0.68
CA VAL A 81 -7.95 5.14 0.38
C VAL A 81 -6.74 4.44 -0.22
N ALA A 82 -6.94 3.58 -1.22
CA ALA A 82 -5.85 2.86 -1.88
C ALA A 82 -4.77 3.81 -2.45
N LEU A 83 -5.20 4.88 -3.12
CA LEU A 83 -4.29 5.88 -3.68
C LEU A 83 -3.50 6.66 -2.62
N LEU A 84 -4.08 6.82 -1.42
CA LEU A 84 -3.51 7.61 -0.34
C LEU A 84 -2.93 6.76 0.81
N HIS A 85 -2.95 5.42 0.73
CA HIS A 85 -2.65 4.57 1.90
C HIS A 85 -1.22 4.77 2.44
N ASP A 86 -0.25 4.97 1.56
CA ASP A 86 1.15 5.23 1.94
C ASP A 86 1.38 6.67 2.43
N ALA A 87 0.37 7.54 2.45
CA ALA A 87 0.52 8.95 2.83
C ALA A 87 1.29 9.13 4.13
N ALA A 88 0.99 8.33 5.16
CA ALA A 88 1.66 8.40 6.45
C ALA A 88 3.19 8.23 6.39
N ARG A 89 3.68 7.52 5.37
CA ARG A 89 5.12 7.31 5.14
C ARG A 89 5.76 8.41 4.31
N LEU A 90 4.95 9.20 3.61
CA LEU A 90 5.39 10.15 2.57
C LEU A 90 5.19 11.61 2.97
N VAL A 91 4.22 11.90 3.83
CA VAL A 91 3.92 13.25 4.33
C VAL A 91 4.63 13.51 5.66
N GLY A 92 4.89 14.78 5.96
CA GLY A 92 5.60 15.17 7.19
C GLY A 92 4.74 15.04 8.46
N ASP A 93 3.53 15.60 8.42
CA ASP A 93 2.55 15.53 9.51
C ASP A 93 1.27 14.86 8.97
N PHE A 94 1.06 13.61 9.35
CA PHE A 94 -0.07 12.83 8.85
C PHE A 94 -1.40 13.22 9.54
N ASP A 95 -1.36 13.71 10.77
CA ASP A 95 -2.58 14.13 11.47
C ASP A 95 -3.07 15.46 10.90
N GLU A 96 -2.17 16.43 10.69
CA GLU A 96 -2.48 17.66 9.94
C GLU A 96 -3.02 17.32 8.54
N PHE A 97 -2.36 16.41 7.84
CA PHE A 97 -2.77 15.94 6.53
C PHE A 97 -4.20 15.37 6.49
N THR A 98 -4.54 14.45 7.41
CA THR A 98 -5.89 13.85 7.43
C THR A 98 -6.95 14.88 7.83
N ASN A 99 -6.64 15.79 8.75
CA ASN A 99 -7.55 16.84 9.18
C ASN A 99 -7.87 17.84 8.05
N GLU A 100 -6.87 18.22 7.24
CA GLU A 100 -7.06 19.13 6.10
C GLU A 100 -7.97 18.53 5.01
N LEU A 101 -7.97 17.21 4.88
CA LEU A 101 -8.63 16.50 3.79
C LEU A 101 -9.96 15.86 4.14
N GLU A 102 -10.30 15.81 5.43
CA GLU A 102 -11.54 15.19 5.92
C GLU A 102 -12.79 15.81 5.27
N GLY A 103 -12.81 17.14 5.13
CA GLY A 103 -13.91 17.84 4.45
C GLY A 103 -14.04 17.52 2.95
N HIS A 104 -12.98 17.01 2.31
CA HIS A 104 -12.96 16.72 0.87
C HIS A 104 -13.20 15.24 0.57
N PHE A 105 -12.56 14.32 1.29
CA PHE A 105 -12.67 12.88 1.06
C PHE A 105 -13.57 12.14 2.06
N GLY A 106 -14.05 12.83 3.09
CA GLY A 106 -14.96 12.30 4.11
C GLY A 106 -14.27 11.62 5.28
N GLU A 107 -14.99 11.57 6.41
CA GLU A 107 -14.56 10.99 7.69
C GLU A 107 -14.17 9.52 7.57
N ASP A 108 -14.95 8.72 6.84
CA ASP A 108 -14.69 7.29 6.65
C ASP A 108 -13.34 7.03 5.96
N THR A 109 -13.02 7.80 4.92
CA THR A 109 -11.74 7.71 4.23
C THR A 109 -10.59 8.03 5.19
N MET A 110 -10.69 9.12 5.94
CA MET A 110 -9.64 9.53 6.87
C MET A 110 -9.46 8.56 8.02
N ARG A 111 -10.56 8.00 8.53
CA ARG A 111 -10.52 6.95 9.56
C ARG A 111 -9.78 5.71 9.07
N ILE A 112 -10.11 5.20 7.88
CA ILE A 112 -9.41 4.05 7.29
C ILE A 112 -7.92 4.36 7.08
N LEU A 113 -7.57 5.56 6.61
CA LEU A 113 -6.17 5.96 6.43
C LEU A 113 -5.39 6.00 7.76
N ARG A 114 -6.01 6.45 8.85
CA ARG A 114 -5.41 6.42 10.20
C ARG A 114 -5.20 4.99 10.69
N GLU A 115 -6.16 4.09 10.45
CA GLU A 115 -6.02 2.67 10.78
C GLU A 115 -4.88 2.00 9.99
N LEU A 116 -4.76 2.29 8.69
CA LEU A 116 -3.67 1.80 7.85
C LEU A 116 -2.30 2.33 8.30
N ARG A 117 -2.22 3.59 8.73
CA ARG A 117 -1.00 4.13 9.36
C ARG A 117 -0.60 3.31 10.57
N ASP A 118 -1.55 3.04 11.47
CA ASP A 118 -1.27 2.36 12.73
C ASP A 118 -0.80 0.91 12.48
N GLU A 119 -1.40 0.23 11.49
CA GLU A 119 -0.93 -1.07 10.99
C GLU A 119 0.52 -1.00 10.49
N HIS A 120 0.83 -0.04 9.62
CA HIS A 120 2.16 0.11 9.02
C HIS A 120 3.24 0.52 10.03
N THR A 121 2.90 1.37 10.99
CA THR A 121 3.85 2.00 11.93
C THR A 121 4.14 1.12 13.14
N ASP A 122 3.09 0.57 13.77
CA ASP A 122 3.26 -0.23 14.98
C ASP A 122 3.59 -1.70 14.68
N GLY A 123 3.52 -2.10 13.40
CA GLY A 123 3.65 -3.50 12.99
C GLY A 123 2.60 -4.40 13.64
N ARG A 124 1.51 -3.82 14.15
CA ARG A 124 0.40 -4.55 14.76
C ARG A 124 -0.27 -5.33 13.63
N PRO A 125 -0.31 -6.67 13.70
CA PRO A 125 -1.11 -7.42 12.75
C PRO A 125 -2.56 -6.98 12.91
N VAL A 126 -3.27 -6.84 11.79
CA VAL A 126 -4.72 -6.62 11.80
C VAL A 126 -5.35 -7.81 12.52
N GLY A 127 -5.74 -7.58 13.76
CA GLY A 127 -6.36 -8.58 14.61
C GLY A 127 -7.87 -8.64 14.40
N PRO A 128 -8.56 -9.60 15.04
CA PRO A 128 -10.01 -9.66 15.05
C PRO A 128 -10.67 -8.36 15.53
N GLU A 129 -9.97 -7.60 16.37
CA GLU A 129 -10.35 -6.27 16.87
C GLU A 129 -10.62 -5.27 15.72
N LEU A 130 -9.87 -5.37 14.61
CA LEU A 130 -10.05 -4.56 13.39
C LEU A 130 -11.18 -5.07 12.47
N LEU A 131 -11.62 -6.33 12.63
CA LEU A 131 -12.76 -6.89 11.87
C LEU A 131 -14.07 -6.15 12.19
N TYR A 132 -14.15 -5.51 13.35
CA TYR A 132 -15.34 -4.79 13.82
C TYR A 132 -15.37 -3.31 13.44
N ALA A 133 -14.21 -2.74 13.06
CA ALA A 133 -14.11 -1.30 12.81
C ALA A 133 -14.47 -0.96 11.36
N HIS A 134 -13.71 -1.42 10.35
CA HIS A 134 -13.95 -1.11 8.94
C HIS A 134 -13.50 -2.21 7.99
N LEU A 135 -14.46 -2.81 7.27
CA LEU A 135 -14.15 -3.72 6.16
C LEU A 135 -13.19 -3.06 5.16
N GLY A 136 -13.32 -1.75 4.92
CA GLY A 136 -12.45 -1.00 4.01
C GLY A 136 -10.95 -1.16 4.29
N THR A 137 -10.55 -1.12 5.57
CA THR A 137 -9.17 -1.35 5.99
C THR A 137 -8.71 -2.73 5.58
N LEU A 138 -9.51 -3.77 5.85
CA LEU A 138 -9.19 -5.16 5.48
C LEU A 138 -8.94 -5.33 3.97
N PHE A 139 -9.80 -4.74 3.13
CA PHE A 139 -9.67 -4.83 1.68
C PHE A 139 -8.36 -4.20 1.22
N VAL A 140 -8.02 -3.02 1.73
CA VAL A 140 -6.81 -2.29 1.33
C VAL A 140 -5.55 -2.99 1.84
N SER A 141 -5.50 -3.40 3.12
CA SER A 141 -4.36 -4.16 3.68
C SER A 141 -4.15 -5.48 2.96
N ALA A 142 -5.24 -6.20 2.61
CA ALA A 142 -5.15 -7.42 1.82
C ALA A 142 -4.57 -7.18 0.42
N ALA A 143 -5.02 -6.13 -0.27
CA ALA A 143 -4.48 -5.77 -1.57
C ALA A 143 -3.00 -5.36 -1.49
N ASP A 144 -2.60 -4.63 -0.43
CA ASP A 144 -1.22 -4.21 -0.18
C ASP A 144 -0.33 -5.43 0.03
N GLN A 145 -0.72 -6.33 0.93
CA GLN A 145 -0.02 -7.58 1.18
C GLN A 145 0.12 -8.44 -0.09
N ILE A 146 -0.93 -8.56 -0.91
CA ILE A 146 -0.88 -9.28 -2.19
C ILE A 146 0.19 -8.66 -3.11
N LEU A 147 0.26 -7.33 -3.20
CA LEU A 147 1.23 -6.65 -4.06
C LEU A 147 2.65 -6.72 -3.52
N THR A 148 2.85 -6.49 -2.23
CA THR A 148 4.15 -6.57 -1.58
C THR A 148 4.76 -7.96 -1.79
N LEU A 149 4.00 -9.02 -1.46
CA LEU A 149 4.47 -10.40 -1.61
C LEU A 149 4.57 -10.80 -3.08
N GLY A 150 3.61 -10.40 -3.91
CA GLY A 150 3.63 -10.65 -5.36
C GLY A 150 4.84 -10.06 -6.05
N THR A 151 5.31 -8.88 -5.62
CA THR A 151 6.51 -8.22 -6.16
C THR A 151 7.77 -9.02 -5.88
N VAL A 152 7.93 -9.53 -4.65
CA VAL A 152 9.08 -10.37 -4.28
C VAL A 152 9.04 -11.70 -5.05
N LEU A 153 7.88 -12.35 -5.11
CA LEU A 153 7.68 -13.59 -5.88
C LEU A 153 7.99 -13.40 -7.37
N GLN A 154 7.54 -12.29 -7.97
CA GLN A 154 7.81 -11.98 -9.37
C GLN A 154 9.30 -11.72 -9.61
N LYS A 155 9.97 -10.99 -8.70
CA LYS A 155 11.41 -10.77 -8.76
C LYS A 155 12.17 -12.10 -8.69
N GLY A 156 11.81 -12.97 -7.74
CA GLY A 156 12.39 -14.32 -7.60
C GLY A 156 12.22 -15.15 -8.87
N ALA A 157 11.01 -15.15 -9.46
CA ALA A 157 10.75 -15.83 -10.73
C ALA A 157 11.65 -15.31 -11.87
N ARG A 158 11.78 -14.00 -12.03
CA ARG A 158 12.65 -13.40 -13.06
C ARG A 158 14.13 -13.73 -12.86
N ILE A 159 14.60 -13.82 -11.62
CA ILE A 159 15.97 -14.21 -11.31
C ILE A 159 16.19 -15.68 -11.71
N ARG A 160 15.25 -16.56 -11.36
CA ARG A 160 15.28 -17.97 -11.74
C ARG A 160 15.27 -18.18 -13.25
N ASP A 161 14.44 -17.44 -13.98
CA ASP A 161 14.36 -17.52 -15.45
C ASP A 161 15.69 -17.13 -16.13
N LYS A 162 16.54 -16.36 -15.44
CA LYS A 162 17.90 -16.01 -15.88
C LYS A 162 18.98 -16.95 -15.33
N GLY A 163 18.61 -18.08 -14.72
CA GLY A 163 19.52 -19.06 -14.14
C GLY A 163 20.09 -18.69 -12.77
N GLY A 164 19.53 -17.67 -12.10
CA GLY A 164 19.96 -17.24 -10.76
C GLY A 164 19.19 -17.91 -9.63
N ASP A 165 19.66 -17.67 -8.40
CA ASP A 165 19.01 -18.13 -7.17
C ASP A 165 17.83 -17.21 -6.77
N PRO A 166 16.57 -17.70 -6.81
CA PRO A 166 15.38 -16.90 -6.50
C PRO A 166 15.35 -16.38 -5.05
N THR A 167 16.06 -17.02 -4.11
CA THR A 167 16.14 -16.54 -2.72
C THR A 167 16.83 -15.18 -2.60
N THR A 168 17.56 -14.76 -3.64
CA THR A 168 18.13 -13.40 -3.74
C THR A 168 17.05 -12.31 -3.62
N ALA A 169 15.83 -12.56 -4.12
CA ALA A 169 14.74 -11.59 -3.96
C ALA A 169 14.35 -11.38 -2.48
N TRP A 170 14.47 -12.42 -1.66
CA TRP A 170 14.22 -12.38 -0.21
C TRP A 170 15.40 -11.79 0.57
N ARG A 171 16.64 -11.99 0.11
CA ARG A 171 17.82 -11.34 0.69
C ARG A 171 17.75 -9.81 0.65
N ASP A 172 17.14 -9.28 -0.41
CA ASP A 172 16.92 -7.83 -0.55
C ASP A 172 15.80 -7.31 0.36
N ARG A 173 15.00 -8.20 0.95
CA ARG A 173 13.80 -7.91 1.78
C ARG A 173 13.73 -8.76 3.06
N PRO A 174 14.76 -8.71 3.93
CA PRO A 174 14.78 -9.52 5.14
C PRO A 174 13.67 -9.14 6.12
N ASP A 175 13.20 -7.89 6.08
CA ASP A 175 12.07 -7.37 6.85
C ASP A 175 10.76 -8.11 6.52
N LEU A 176 10.50 -8.36 5.23
CA LEU A 176 9.32 -9.11 4.80
C LEU A 176 9.42 -10.58 5.20
N ALA A 177 10.60 -11.18 5.06
CA ALA A 177 10.82 -12.57 5.48
C ALA A 177 10.52 -12.76 6.97
N GLN A 178 10.97 -11.85 7.83
CA GLN A 178 10.71 -11.87 9.28
C GLN A 178 9.22 -11.69 9.62
N ARG A 179 8.45 -11.01 8.77
CA ARG A 179 7.01 -10.76 8.96
C ARG A 179 6.12 -11.87 8.41
N MET A 180 6.65 -12.93 7.80
CA MET A 180 5.83 -13.95 7.13
C MET A 180 4.83 -14.65 8.05
N CYS A 181 5.17 -14.89 9.32
CA CYS A 181 4.22 -15.44 10.30
C CYS A 181 3.03 -14.49 10.55
N ASN A 182 3.28 -13.17 10.55
CA ASN A 182 2.23 -12.16 10.72
C ASN A 182 1.33 -12.11 9.47
N TYR A 183 1.93 -12.15 8.28
CA TYR A 183 1.18 -12.17 7.01
C TYR A 183 0.31 -13.42 6.86
N GLU A 184 0.81 -14.59 7.27
CA GLU A 184 0.02 -15.82 7.31
C GLU A 184 -1.15 -15.71 8.28
N ARG A 185 -0.89 -15.24 9.51
CA ARG A 185 -1.96 -15.04 10.51
C ARG A 185 -3.02 -14.06 10.01
N PHE A 186 -2.58 -12.95 9.41
CA PHE A 186 -3.46 -11.98 8.77
C PHE A 186 -4.33 -12.66 7.70
N ALA A 187 -3.71 -13.37 6.74
CA ALA A 187 -4.43 -14.02 5.66
C ALA A 187 -5.44 -15.04 6.18
N ALA A 188 -5.08 -15.84 7.19
CA ALA A 188 -5.99 -16.81 7.80
C ALA A 188 -7.21 -16.17 8.48
N VAL A 189 -7.02 -15.02 9.11
CA VAL A 189 -8.09 -14.29 9.81
C VAL A 189 -8.97 -13.50 8.84
N VAL A 190 -8.36 -12.81 7.87
CA VAL A 190 -9.06 -11.81 7.04
C VAL A 190 -9.72 -12.42 5.81
N SER A 191 -9.15 -13.46 5.19
CA SER A 191 -9.68 -14.02 3.93
C SER A 191 -11.18 -14.37 3.97
N PRO A 192 -11.75 -14.92 5.06
CA PRO A 192 -13.19 -15.20 5.16
C PRO A 192 -14.11 -13.97 5.10
N TYR A 193 -13.58 -12.77 5.32
CA TYR A 193 -14.33 -11.50 5.33
C TYR A 193 -14.20 -10.70 4.03
N LEU A 194 -13.36 -11.17 3.10
CA LEU A 194 -13.16 -10.55 1.80
C LEU A 194 -14.08 -11.16 0.76
N GLU A 195 -14.20 -10.48 -0.38
CA GLU A 195 -14.74 -11.09 -1.59
C GLU A 195 -13.95 -12.37 -1.93
N PRO A 196 -14.60 -13.48 -2.33
CA PRO A 196 -13.94 -14.78 -2.47
C PRO A 196 -12.68 -14.73 -3.33
N ARG A 197 -12.73 -14.00 -4.46
CA ARG A 197 -11.59 -13.88 -5.38
C ARG A 197 -10.41 -13.10 -4.80
N LEU A 198 -10.64 -12.20 -3.85
CA LEU A 198 -9.58 -11.47 -3.16
C LEU A 198 -9.03 -12.30 -2.01
N GLY A 199 -9.90 -12.96 -1.22
CA GLY A 199 -9.51 -13.87 -0.14
C GLY A 199 -8.67 -15.06 -0.62
N ASP A 200 -9.07 -15.69 -1.73
CA ASP A 200 -8.32 -16.77 -2.37
C ASP A 200 -6.95 -16.29 -2.84
N LEU A 201 -6.88 -15.10 -3.45
CA LEU A 201 -5.64 -14.52 -3.92
C LEU A 201 -4.69 -14.17 -2.78
N LEU A 202 -5.21 -13.62 -1.67
CA LEU A 202 -4.46 -13.35 -0.45
C LEU A 202 -3.86 -14.64 0.11
N THR A 203 -4.70 -15.66 0.32
CA THR A 203 -4.28 -16.97 0.86
C THR A 203 -3.22 -17.61 -0.04
N TYR A 204 -3.45 -17.65 -1.36
CA TYR A 204 -2.51 -18.23 -2.31
C TYR A 204 -1.16 -17.50 -2.33
N THR A 205 -1.20 -16.17 -2.42
CA THR A 205 0.03 -15.35 -2.52
C THR A 205 0.85 -15.47 -1.25
N THR A 206 0.20 -15.42 -0.08
CA THR A 206 0.85 -15.57 1.22
C THR A 206 1.43 -16.97 1.43
N GLY A 207 0.70 -18.03 1.08
CA GLY A 207 1.20 -19.40 1.17
C GLY A 207 2.43 -19.63 0.31
N ARG A 208 2.42 -19.12 -0.94
CA ARG A 208 3.58 -19.17 -1.84
C ARG A 208 4.77 -18.39 -1.30
N ALA A 209 4.54 -17.17 -0.84
CA ALA A 209 5.58 -16.33 -0.26
C ALA A 209 6.23 -16.98 0.96
N LYS A 210 5.43 -17.58 1.86
CA LYS A 210 5.93 -18.30 3.03
C LYS A 210 6.81 -19.49 2.63
N ALA A 211 6.37 -20.28 1.66
CA ALA A 211 7.14 -21.42 1.17
C ALA A 211 8.50 -21.00 0.58
N GLU A 212 8.54 -19.92 -0.22
CA GLU A 212 9.80 -19.42 -0.78
C GLU A 212 10.69 -18.75 0.29
N ALA A 213 10.12 -18.01 1.24
CA ALA A 213 10.86 -17.37 2.33
C ALA A 213 11.48 -18.39 3.31
N ALA A 214 10.83 -19.53 3.53
CA ALA A 214 11.37 -20.62 4.36
C ALA A 214 12.65 -21.26 3.79
N LEU A 215 12.89 -21.12 2.48
CA LEU A 215 14.16 -21.53 1.86
C LEU A 215 15.30 -20.54 2.15
N PHE A 216 14.98 -19.34 2.65
CA PHE A 216 15.93 -18.27 2.96
C PHE A 216 16.22 -18.14 4.46
N LEU A 217 15.20 -18.27 5.32
CA LEU A 217 15.38 -18.15 6.77
C LEU A 217 16.12 -19.39 7.31
N PRO A 218 17.22 -19.24 8.09
CA PRO A 218 17.79 -20.37 8.80
C PRO A 218 16.74 -20.90 9.79
N GLY A 219 16.56 -22.22 9.79
CA GLY A 219 15.72 -22.92 10.77
C GLY A 219 16.23 -22.80 12.20
#